data_AF-A0A7Y3MLK9-F1
#
_entry.id   AF-A0A7Y3MLK9-F1
#
_cell.length_a   1.000
_cell.length_b   1.000
_cell.length_c   1.000
_cell.angle_alpha   90.00
_cell.angle_beta   90.00
_cell.angle_gamma   90.00
#
_symmetry.space_group_name_H-M   'P 1'
#
loop_
_entity.id
_entity.type
_entity.pdbx_description
1 polymer ?
#
loop_
_entity_poly.entity_id
_entity_poly.type
_entity_poly.pdbx_seq_one_letter_code
_entity_poly.pdbx_strand_id
1 'polypeptide(L)'
;MSRTLSILLFSVVYLFACISQCIGQSNYKQIKIVLTKPEQRKGVLKIINDFKESNLLSDSITLSKNFNTLQNNFYEKGYLEFSIDSLNWEDSSAAALLYIGKSYEGLVIRGSNIDDKVFNTIGINKSAYENRSVSPSRLKKLSDNILSHFENNGYPFAEVQLSDIQFIDSKLNADVQITKNTLVTIDSVVIKGDSK
;
A
#
# COMPACT_ATOMS: atom_id res chain seq x y z
N MET A 1 -7.95 -29.80 67.40
CA MET A 1 -8.52 -28.60 66.75
C MET A 1 -7.60 -27.98 65.68
N SER A 2 -6.28 -28.21 65.67
CA SER A 2 -5.38 -27.59 64.65
C SER A 2 -5.32 -28.30 63.29
N ARG A 3 -5.56 -29.62 63.22
CA ARG A 3 -5.51 -30.37 61.94
C ARG A 3 -6.65 -30.04 60.99
N THR A 4 -7.87 -29.87 61.50
CA THR A 4 -9.04 -29.49 60.69
C THR A 4 -8.93 -28.06 60.17
N LEU A 5 -8.36 -27.15 60.96
CA LEU A 5 -8.11 -25.76 60.55
C LEU A 5 -7.05 -25.68 59.44
N SER A 6 -5.99 -26.50 59.51
CA SER A 6 -4.96 -26.57 58.47
C SER A 6 -5.51 -27.11 57.15
N ILE A 7 -6.36 -28.14 57.17
CA ILE A 7 -6.98 -28.70 55.96
C ILE A 7 -7.93 -27.68 55.30
N LEU A 8 -8.68 -26.91 56.09
CA LEU A 8 -9.55 -25.84 55.60
C LEU A 8 -8.76 -24.67 55.02
N LEU A 9 -7.60 -24.34 55.61
CA LEU A 9 -6.72 -23.30 55.06
C LEU A 9 -6.14 -23.73 53.71
N PHE A 10 -5.70 -24.97 53.59
CA PHE A 10 -5.17 -25.53 52.35
C PHE A 10 -6.23 -25.60 51.24
N SER A 11 -7.49 -25.92 51.56
CA SER A 11 -8.56 -25.94 50.56
C SER A 11 -8.94 -24.54 50.07
N VAL A 12 -8.93 -23.54 50.94
CA VAL A 12 -9.19 -22.13 50.56
C VAL A 12 -8.07 -21.56 49.70
N VAL A 13 -6.80 -21.87 50.01
CA VAL A 13 -5.66 -21.48 49.16
C VAL A 13 -5.73 -22.16 47.79
N TYR A 14 -6.14 -23.43 47.73
CA TYR A 14 -6.30 -24.15 46.47
C TYR A 14 -7.46 -23.56 45.63
N LEU A 15 -8.56 -23.15 46.27
CA LEU A 15 -9.68 -22.48 45.61
C LEU A 15 -9.25 -21.12 45.02
N PHE A 16 -8.46 -20.33 45.77
CA PHE A 16 -7.90 -19.06 45.29
C PHE A 16 -6.89 -19.22 44.15
N ALA A 17 -6.11 -20.31 44.15
CA ALA A 17 -5.20 -20.64 43.06
C ALA A 17 -5.95 -21.02 41.77
N CYS A 18 -7.08 -21.75 41.87
CA CYS A 18 -7.94 -22.05 40.72
C CYS A 18 -8.64 -20.82 40.13
N ILE A 19 -9.07 -19.87 40.99
CA ILE A 19 -9.70 -18.62 40.52
C ILE A 19 -8.68 -17.75 39.75
N SER A 20 -7.43 -17.71 40.21
CA SER A 20 -6.36 -16.97 39.52
C SER A 20 -6.00 -17.56 38.14
N GLN A 21 -6.15 -18.87 37.96
CA GLN A 21 -5.91 -19.53 36.66
C GLN A 21 -7.09 -19.36 35.68
N CYS A 22 -8.31 -19.07 36.17
CA CYS A 22 -9.47 -18.81 35.31
C CYS A 22 -9.50 -17.39 34.73
N ILE A 23 -8.77 -16.42 35.29
CA ILE A 23 -8.76 -15.03 34.82
C ILE A 23 -7.82 -14.82 33.61
N GLY A 24 -7.17 -15.87 33.12
CA GLY A 24 -6.24 -15.84 32.00
C GLY A 24 -6.83 -16.23 30.64
N GLN A 25 -8.00 -15.72 30.23
CA GLN A 25 -8.35 -15.70 28.81
C GLN A 25 -7.85 -14.40 28.20
N SER A 26 -6.61 -14.39 27.71
CA SER A 26 -6.19 -13.36 26.77
C SER A 26 -7.04 -13.51 25.51
N ASN A 27 -7.87 -12.50 25.23
CA ASN A 27 -8.59 -12.37 23.96
C ASN A 27 -7.57 -12.30 22.83
N TYR A 28 -7.14 -13.43 22.29
CA TYR A 28 -6.36 -13.45 21.06
C TYR A 28 -7.30 -13.03 19.94
N LYS A 29 -7.02 -11.90 19.29
CA LYS A 29 -7.79 -11.52 18.12
C LYS A 29 -7.31 -12.34 16.93
N GLN A 30 -8.13 -13.27 16.44
CA GLN A 30 -7.74 -14.07 15.29
C GLN A 30 -8.05 -13.32 13.99
N ILE A 31 -7.05 -13.13 13.13
CA ILE A 31 -7.28 -12.62 11.78
C ILE A 31 -7.41 -13.82 10.83
N LYS A 32 -8.58 -13.95 10.21
CA LYS A 32 -8.87 -14.93 9.17
C LYS A 32 -8.81 -14.23 7.81
N ILE A 33 -7.85 -14.61 6.98
CA ILE A 33 -7.74 -14.09 5.62
C ILE A 33 -8.22 -15.17 4.66
N VAL A 34 -9.20 -14.83 3.84
CA VAL A 34 -9.74 -15.70 2.79
C VAL A 34 -9.36 -15.09 1.45
N LEU A 35 -8.78 -15.90 0.56
CA LEU A 35 -8.37 -15.46 -0.77
C LEU A 35 -9.44 -15.82 -1.78
N THR A 36 -9.96 -14.83 -2.51
CA THR A 36 -11.00 -15.02 -3.52
C THR A 36 -10.49 -15.82 -4.73
N LYS A 37 -9.23 -15.60 -5.13
CA LYS A 37 -8.53 -16.40 -6.15
C LYS A 37 -7.06 -16.54 -5.76
N PRO A 38 -6.56 -17.75 -5.52
CA PRO A 38 -5.20 -17.93 -5.06
C PRO A 38 -4.25 -17.91 -6.27
N GLU A 39 -3.72 -16.74 -6.64
CA GLU A 39 -2.49 -16.73 -7.43
C GLU A 39 -1.33 -17.10 -6.47
N GLN A 40 -1.01 -18.40 -6.44
CA GLN A 40 -0.13 -19.06 -5.48
C GLN A 40 1.37 -18.76 -5.72
N ARG A 41 1.76 -17.50 -5.95
CA ARG A 41 3.18 -17.14 -5.95
C ARG A 41 3.67 -17.18 -4.49
N LYS A 42 4.74 -17.96 -4.20
CA LYS A 42 5.32 -18.09 -2.84
C LYS A 42 5.58 -16.73 -2.16
N GLY A 43 5.89 -15.69 -2.93
CA GLY A 43 6.08 -14.33 -2.42
C GLY A 43 4.81 -13.66 -1.87
N VAL A 44 3.64 -13.92 -2.46
CA VAL A 44 2.35 -13.37 -2.01
C VAL A 44 1.95 -13.97 -0.66
N LEU A 45 2.05 -15.29 -0.53
CA LEU A 45 1.72 -15.99 0.72
C LEU A 45 2.60 -15.53 1.90
N LYS A 46 3.88 -15.25 1.64
CA LYS A 46 4.78 -14.70 2.67
C LYS A 46 4.28 -13.35 3.19
N ILE A 47 3.96 -12.41 2.29
CA ILE A 47 3.48 -11.06 2.67
C ILE A 47 2.20 -11.16 3.52
N ILE A 48 1.29 -12.06 3.15
CA ILE A 48 0.03 -12.25 3.86
C ILE A 48 0.25 -12.86 5.25
N ASN A 49 1.17 -13.80 5.38
CA ASN A 49 1.51 -14.40 6.67
C ASN A 49 2.21 -13.38 7.59
N ASP A 50 3.20 -12.65 7.07
CA ASP A 50 3.89 -11.58 7.81
C ASP A 50 2.89 -10.51 8.29
N PHE A 51 1.92 -10.17 7.44
CA PHE A 51 0.82 -9.27 7.82
C PHE A 51 -0.07 -9.86 8.92
N LYS A 52 -0.45 -11.13 8.81
CA LYS A 52 -1.29 -11.79 9.82
C LYS A 52 -0.60 -11.81 11.19
N GLU A 53 0.68 -12.18 11.23
CA GLU A 53 1.46 -12.28 12.48
C GLU A 53 1.64 -10.91 13.16
N SER A 54 1.92 -9.86 12.38
CA SER A 54 2.12 -8.50 12.90
C SER A 54 0.84 -7.83 13.42
N ASN A 55 -0.34 -8.37 13.12
CA ASN A 55 -1.62 -7.73 13.42
C ASN A 55 -2.49 -8.50 14.43
N LEU A 56 -1.98 -9.57 15.05
CA LEU A 56 -2.73 -10.43 15.98
C LEU A 56 -3.31 -9.70 17.20
N LEU A 57 -2.77 -8.53 17.56
CA LEU A 57 -3.20 -7.73 18.71
C LEU A 57 -3.73 -6.35 18.34
N SER A 58 -3.92 -6.07 17.05
CA SER A 58 -4.32 -4.73 16.60
C SER A 58 -5.79 -4.43 16.95
N ASP A 59 -6.04 -3.16 17.27
CA ASP A 59 -7.40 -2.62 17.34
C ASP A 59 -7.98 -2.35 15.94
N SER A 60 -9.24 -1.93 15.87
CA SER A 60 -9.94 -1.73 14.60
C SER A 60 -9.34 -0.62 13.74
N ILE A 61 -8.91 0.47 14.37
CA ILE A 61 -8.33 1.64 13.69
C ILE A 61 -6.95 1.29 13.13
N THR A 62 -6.12 0.67 13.95
CA THR A 62 -4.77 0.22 13.61
C THR A 62 -4.84 -0.83 12.51
N LEU A 63 -5.77 -1.79 12.61
CA LEU A 63 -5.93 -2.81 11.58
C LEU A 63 -6.35 -2.19 10.23
N SER A 64 -7.27 -1.22 10.22
CA SER A 64 -7.65 -0.50 8.99
C SER A 64 -6.47 0.23 8.35
N LYS A 65 -5.66 0.93 9.15
CA LYS A 65 -4.43 1.58 8.66
C LYS A 65 -3.43 0.56 8.10
N ASN A 66 -3.30 -0.59 8.75
CA ASN A 66 -2.41 -1.65 8.33
C ASN A 66 -2.90 -2.30 7.03
N PHE A 67 -4.22 -2.45 6.83
CA PHE A 67 -4.78 -2.88 5.55
C PHE A 67 -4.47 -1.91 4.41
N ASN A 68 -4.55 -0.60 4.64
CA ASN A 68 -4.12 0.39 3.64
C ASN A 68 -2.62 0.23 3.30
N THR A 69 -1.80 -0.05 4.32
CA THR A 69 -0.36 -0.29 4.14
C THR A 69 -0.11 -1.58 3.35
N LEU A 70 -0.88 -2.64 3.62
CA LEU A 70 -0.84 -3.90 2.89
C LEU A 70 -1.20 -3.69 1.41
N GLN A 71 -2.29 -2.98 1.14
CA GLN A 71 -2.72 -2.65 -0.22
C GLN A 71 -1.65 -1.87 -0.98
N ASN A 72 -1.08 -0.83 -0.35
CA ASN A 72 0.04 -0.08 -0.94
C ASN A 72 1.25 -0.97 -1.22
N ASN A 73 1.59 -1.91 -0.35
CA ASN A 73 2.69 -2.87 -0.56
C ASN A 73 2.44 -3.76 -1.79
N PHE A 74 1.20 -4.25 -1.97
CA PHE A 74 0.83 -5.01 -3.16
C PHE A 74 0.91 -4.17 -4.44
N TYR A 75 0.44 -2.92 -4.41
CA TYR A 75 0.58 -2.00 -5.54
C TYR A 75 2.04 -1.69 -5.88
N GLU A 76 2.89 -1.50 -4.87
CA GLU A 76 4.33 -1.29 -5.08
C GLU A 76 5.05 -2.50 -5.68
N LYS A 77 4.47 -3.70 -5.54
CA LYS A 77 4.98 -4.94 -6.14
C LYS A 77 4.40 -5.25 -7.52
N GLY A 78 3.42 -4.47 -8.00
CA GLY A 78 2.80 -4.62 -9.32
C GLY A 78 1.48 -5.39 -9.36
N TYR A 79 0.88 -5.67 -8.21
CA TYR A 79 -0.47 -6.25 -8.14
C TYR A 79 -1.52 -5.13 -8.16
N LEU A 80 -1.68 -4.47 -9.30
CA LEU A 80 -2.52 -3.27 -9.45
C LEU A 80 -4.02 -3.55 -9.25
N GLU A 81 -4.42 -4.81 -9.41
CA GLU A 81 -5.78 -5.29 -9.21
C GLU A 81 -6.09 -5.66 -7.75
N PHE A 82 -5.12 -5.54 -6.83
CA PHE A 82 -5.32 -5.93 -5.45
C PHE A 82 -6.48 -5.14 -4.80
N SER A 83 -7.44 -5.84 -4.21
CA SER A 83 -8.55 -5.27 -3.45
C SER A 83 -8.83 -6.07 -2.17
N ILE A 84 -9.37 -5.34 -1.19
CA ILE A 84 -9.92 -5.89 0.04
C ILE A 84 -11.43 -5.78 -0.10
N ASP A 85 -12.08 -6.89 -0.46
CA ASP A 85 -13.49 -6.90 -0.86
C ASP A 85 -14.43 -6.77 0.34
N SER A 86 -14.05 -7.36 1.47
CA SER A 86 -14.84 -7.27 2.71
C SER A 86 -13.95 -7.40 3.94
N LEU A 87 -14.28 -6.64 4.99
CA LEU A 87 -13.70 -6.78 6.32
C LEU A 87 -14.84 -6.92 7.34
N ASN A 88 -15.02 -8.14 7.86
CA ASN A 88 -16.03 -8.44 8.86
C ASN A 88 -15.38 -8.58 10.23
N TRP A 89 -15.99 -7.95 11.23
CA TRP A 89 -15.57 -8.03 12.62
C TRP A 89 -16.49 -8.99 13.37
N GLU A 90 -15.89 -9.98 14.02
CA GLU A 90 -16.52 -10.83 15.02
C GLU A 90 -15.88 -10.51 16.39
N ASP A 91 -16.56 -10.82 17.50
CA ASP A 91 -16.21 -10.38 18.86
C ASP A 91 -14.70 -10.47 19.19
N SER A 92 -14.05 -11.57 18.78
CA SER A 92 -12.63 -11.82 18.95
C SER A 92 -11.89 -12.12 17.63
N SER A 93 -12.50 -11.84 16.48
CA SER A 93 -11.93 -12.22 15.18
C SER A 93 -12.19 -11.18 14.09
N ALA A 94 -11.29 -11.08 13.12
CA ALA A 94 -11.50 -10.25 11.94
C ALA A 94 -11.33 -11.13 10.70
N ALA A 95 -12.34 -11.16 9.83
CA ALA A 95 -12.32 -11.89 8.58
C ALA A 95 -12.18 -10.92 7.39
N ALA A 96 -11.11 -11.06 6.62
CA ALA A 96 -10.86 -10.25 5.43
C ALA A 96 -10.91 -11.12 4.17
N LEU A 97 -11.66 -10.66 3.16
CA LEU A 97 -11.69 -11.26 1.83
C LEU A 97 -10.77 -10.43 0.91
N LEU A 98 -9.74 -11.08 0.36
CA LEU A 98 -8.75 -10.42 -0.49
C LEU A 98 -8.81 -10.96 -1.91
N TYR A 99 -8.78 -10.05 -2.87
CA TYR A 99 -8.51 -10.34 -4.27
C TYR A 99 -7.12 -9.79 -4.62
N ILE A 100 -6.21 -10.67 -5.07
CA ILE A 100 -4.83 -10.26 -5.38
C ILE A 100 -4.71 -9.72 -6.81
N GLY A 101 -5.40 -10.36 -7.75
CA GLY A 101 -5.27 -10.09 -9.19
C GLY A 101 -3.90 -10.50 -9.75
N LYS A 102 -3.64 -10.07 -10.99
CA LYS A 102 -2.38 -10.38 -11.70
C LYS A 102 -1.25 -9.43 -11.31
N SER A 103 -0.02 -9.92 -11.44
CA SER A 103 1.19 -9.08 -11.38
C SER A 103 1.49 -8.47 -12.75
N TYR A 104 1.69 -7.14 -12.78
CA TYR A 104 2.05 -6.39 -13.99
C TYR A 104 3.54 -6.06 -13.99
N GLU A 105 4.28 -6.68 -14.91
CA GLU A 105 5.75 -6.68 -14.95
C GLU A 105 6.32 -5.80 -16.08
N GLY A 106 5.56 -4.82 -16.56
CA GLY A 106 6.04 -3.86 -17.55
C GLY A 106 5.04 -2.75 -17.82
N LEU A 107 5.57 -1.55 -18.05
CA LEU A 107 4.81 -0.36 -18.45
C LEU A 107 5.27 0.09 -19.84
N VAL A 108 4.37 0.06 -20.81
CA VAL A 108 4.57 0.60 -22.15
C VAL A 108 3.94 1.99 -22.20
N ILE A 109 4.77 2.99 -22.50
CA ILE A 109 4.37 4.39 -22.49
C ILE A 109 4.45 4.96 -23.89
N ARG A 110 3.38 5.62 -24.33
CA ARG A 110 3.37 6.39 -25.59
C ARG A 110 3.07 7.86 -25.29
N GLY A 111 3.58 8.74 -26.14
CA GLY A 111 3.21 10.15 -26.08
C GLY A 111 1.97 10.39 -26.93
N SER A 112 0.88 10.86 -26.33
CA SER A 112 -0.32 11.26 -27.09
C SER A 112 -0.06 12.60 -27.81
N ASN A 113 0.50 13.57 -27.09
CA ASN A 113 0.80 14.91 -27.61
C ASN A 113 2.21 15.42 -27.21
N ILE A 114 3.11 14.48 -26.91
CA ILE A 114 4.50 14.72 -26.55
C ILE A 114 5.41 13.96 -27.53
N ASP A 115 6.39 14.65 -28.12
CA ASP A 115 7.38 14.03 -29.00
C ASP A 115 8.28 13.09 -28.20
N ASP A 116 8.58 11.93 -28.77
CA ASP A 116 9.50 10.94 -28.21
C ASP A 116 10.89 11.50 -27.90
N LYS A 117 11.32 12.55 -28.61
CA LYS A 117 12.54 13.29 -28.29
C LYS A 117 12.52 13.89 -26.89
N VAL A 118 11.36 14.37 -26.42
CA VAL A 118 11.23 14.97 -25.08
C VAL A 118 11.50 13.93 -24.01
N PHE A 119 10.98 12.70 -24.15
CA PHE A 119 11.30 11.60 -23.21
C PHE A 119 12.80 11.33 -23.14
N ASN A 120 13.51 11.38 -24.26
CA ASN A 120 14.96 11.22 -24.28
C ASN A 120 15.68 12.41 -23.62
N THR A 121 15.24 13.64 -23.88
CA THR A 121 15.81 14.86 -23.28
C THR A 121 15.71 14.87 -21.75
N ILE A 122 14.60 14.39 -21.20
CA ILE A 122 14.38 14.30 -19.75
C ILE A 122 14.99 13.03 -19.12
N GLY A 123 15.71 12.21 -19.91
CA GLY A 123 16.37 10.99 -19.44
C GLY A 123 15.42 9.83 -19.15
N ILE A 124 14.19 9.86 -19.67
CA ILE A 124 13.22 8.77 -19.56
C ILE A 124 13.48 7.75 -20.66
N ASN A 125 14.12 6.64 -20.30
CA ASN A 125 14.27 5.48 -21.16
C ASN A 125 13.02 4.59 -21.07
N LYS A 126 12.18 4.58 -22.12
CA LYS A 126 10.95 3.77 -22.18
C LYS A 126 11.22 2.26 -21.96
N SER A 127 12.31 1.71 -22.51
CA SER A 127 12.66 0.29 -22.33
C SER A 127 12.98 -0.09 -20.87
N ALA A 128 13.35 0.88 -20.04
CA ALA A 128 13.54 0.66 -18.60
C ALA A 128 12.21 0.47 -17.84
N TYR A 129 11.10 0.95 -18.40
CA TYR A 129 9.75 0.77 -17.88
C TYR A 129 9.12 -0.55 -18.35
N GLU A 130 9.46 -1.03 -19.55
CA GLU A 130 8.90 -2.24 -20.14
C GLU A 130 9.30 -3.55 -19.43
N ASN A 131 10.46 -3.57 -18.76
CA ASN A 131 11.05 -4.79 -18.17
C ASN A 131 11.06 -4.79 -16.64
N ARG A 132 10.18 -4.01 -16.01
CA ARG A 132 10.16 -3.86 -14.56
C ARG A 132 8.73 -3.70 -14.07
N SER A 133 8.47 -4.21 -12.86
CA SER A 133 7.15 -4.13 -12.20
C SER A 133 6.58 -2.71 -12.19
N VAL A 134 5.30 -2.62 -12.54
CA VAL A 134 4.55 -1.36 -12.55
C VAL A 134 4.20 -1.02 -11.11
N SER A 135 4.51 0.19 -10.65
CA SER A 135 4.17 0.62 -9.30
C SER A 135 3.69 2.08 -9.28
N PRO A 136 2.83 2.46 -8.32
CA PRO A 136 2.44 3.86 -8.13
C PRO A 136 3.65 4.78 -7.97
N SER A 137 4.66 4.39 -7.19
CA SER A 137 5.90 5.17 -7.02
C SER A 137 6.62 5.47 -8.34
N ARG A 138 6.65 4.51 -9.27
CA ARG A 138 7.31 4.68 -10.57
C ARG A 138 6.48 5.52 -11.52
N LEU A 139 5.16 5.36 -11.53
CA LEU A 139 4.26 6.23 -12.29
C LEU A 139 4.33 7.68 -11.80
N LYS A 140 4.41 7.87 -10.48
CA LYS A 140 4.64 9.19 -9.88
C LYS A 140 5.97 9.77 -10.33
N LYS A 141 7.07 9.01 -10.23
CA LYS A 141 8.40 9.48 -10.66
C LYS A 141 8.44 9.85 -12.14
N LEU A 142 7.79 9.05 -13.00
CA LEU A 142 7.64 9.36 -14.42
C LEU A 142 6.93 10.71 -14.60
N SER A 143 5.80 10.89 -13.92
CA SER A 143 4.98 12.10 -14.01
C SER A 143 5.72 13.33 -13.49
N ASP A 144 6.36 13.22 -12.32
CA ASP A 144 7.16 14.27 -11.71
C ASP A 144 8.29 14.72 -12.65
N ASN A 145 9.02 13.77 -13.26
CA ASN A 145 10.11 14.09 -14.18
C ASN A 145 9.62 14.87 -15.42
N ILE A 146 8.46 14.49 -15.96
CA ILE A 146 7.88 15.17 -17.11
C ILE A 146 7.38 16.56 -16.70
N LEU A 147 6.69 16.65 -15.57
CA LEU A 147 6.18 17.91 -15.02
C LEU A 147 7.31 18.90 -14.79
N SER A 148 8.37 18.49 -14.09
CA SER A 148 9.55 19.33 -13.83
C SER A 148 10.22 19.82 -15.11
N HIS A 149 10.19 19.07 -16.20
CA HIS A 149 10.68 19.58 -17.48
C HIS A 149 9.83 20.74 -17.98
N PHE A 150 8.51 20.62 -17.98
CA PHE A 150 7.62 21.69 -18.46
C PHE A 150 7.64 22.92 -17.53
N GLU A 151 7.68 22.72 -16.22
CA GLU A 151 7.83 23.81 -15.24
C GLU A 151 9.09 24.63 -15.51
N ASN A 152 10.23 23.96 -15.73
CA ASN A 152 11.51 24.60 -16.04
C ASN A 152 11.58 25.20 -17.46
N ASN A 153 10.54 25.00 -18.29
CA ASN A 153 10.42 25.55 -19.64
C ASN A 153 9.25 26.53 -19.76
N GLY A 154 8.84 27.15 -18.64
CA GLY A 154 7.86 28.23 -18.61
C GLY A 154 6.40 27.79 -18.43
N TYR A 155 6.14 26.51 -18.14
CA TYR A 155 4.79 25.99 -17.92
C TYR A 155 4.63 25.49 -16.48
N PRO A 156 4.59 26.40 -15.46
CA PRO A 156 4.54 26.02 -14.05
C PRO A 156 3.23 25.34 -13.62
N PHE A 157 2.20 25.41 -14.46
CA PHE A 157 0.89 24.79 -14.22
C PHE A 157 0.62 23.67 -15.22
N ALA A 158 1.65 23.05 -15.79
CA ALA A 158 1.45 21.91 -16.68
C ALA A 158 0.80 20.74 -15.93
N GLU A 159 -0.01 19.96 -16.62
CA GLU A 159 -0.64 18.75 -16.10
C GLU A 159 -0.15 17.54 -16.90
N VAL A 160 0.13 16.45 -16.18
CA VAL A 160 0.51 15.15 -16.75
C VAL A 160 -0.57 14.16 -16.40
N GLN A 161 -1.18 13.53 -17.40
CA GLN A 161 -2.23 12.54 -17.22
C GLN A 161 -1.88 11.25 -17.98
N LEU A 162 -2.26 10.12 -17.40
CA LEU A 162 -2.27 8.83 -18.09
C LEU A 162 -3.68 8.62 -18.67
N SER A 163 -3.72 8.35 -19.97
CA SER A 163 -4.93 8.13 -20.77
C SER A 163 -4.82 6.78 -21.48
N ASP A 164 -5.95 6.28 -21.98
CA ASP A 164 -6.03 5.03 -22.76
C ASP A 164 -5.32 3.83 -22.12
N ILE A 165 -5.57 3.67 -20.81
CA ILE A 165 -4.95 2.61 -20.01
C ILE A 165 -5.52 1.26 -20.42
N GLN A 166 -4.64 0.36 -20.87
CA GLN A 166 -4.99 -1.00 -21.29
C GLN A 166 -4.10 -2.03 -20.61
N PHE A 167 -4.72 -3.05 -20.06
CA PHE A 167 -4.03 -4.22 -19.53
C PHE A 167 -3.94 -5.27 -20.63
N ILE A 168 -2.74 -5.47 -21.18
CA ILE A 168 -2.48 -6.47 -22.24
C ILE A 168 -1.46 -7.47 -21.69
N ASP A 169 -1.87 -8.73 -21.58
CA ASP A 169 -1.11 -9.82 -20.97
C ASP A 169 -0.71 -9.52 -19.51
N SER A 170 0.57 -9.20 -19.28
CA SER A 170 1.17 -8.83 -18.00
C SER A 170 1.81 -7.44 -18.06
N LYS A 171 1.38 -6.62 -19.02
CA LYS A 171 1.86 -5.25 -19.23
C LYS A 171 0.73 -4.24 -19.10
N LEU A 172 1.08 -3.08 -18.56
CA LEU A 172 0.24 -1.89 -18.57
C LEU A 172 0.65 -1.04 -19.76
N ASN A 173 -0.28 -0.79 -20.67
CA ASN A 173 -0.10 0.17 -21.75
C ASN A 173 -0.83 1.44 -21.36
N ALA A 174 -0.19 2.60 -21.51
CA ALA A 174 -0.81 3.88 -21.24
C ALA A 174 -0.22 4.97 -22.14
N ASP A 175 -1.08 5.91 -22.50
CA ASP A 175 -0.71 7.10 -23.25
C ASP A 175 -0.54 8.27 -22.29
N VAL A 176 0.61 8.93 -22.36
CA VAL A 176 0.89 10.14 -21.59
C VAL A 176 0.39 11.35 -22.36
N GLN A 177 -0.51 12.09 -21.72
CA GLN A 177 -1.06 13.33 -22.22
C GLN A 177 -0.58 14.50 -21.35
N ILE A 178 -0.12 15.56 -22.01
CA ILE A 178 0.38 16.76 -21.35
C ILE A 178 -0.51 17.95 -21.68
N THR A 179 -1.02 18.63 -20.66
CA THR A 179 -1.69 19.93 -20.83
C THR A 179 -0.76 21.00 -20.31
N LYS A 180 -0.14 21.77 -21.21
CA LYS A 180 0.86 22.79 -20.83
C LYS A 180 0.26 23.97 -20.04
N ASN A 181 -1.04 24.25 -20.21
CA ASN A 181 -1.72 25.42 -19.66
C ASN A 181 -0.98 26.73 -20.04
N THR A 182 -0.80 27.66 -19.10
CA THR A 182 -0.30 29.01 -19.38
C THR A 182 1.23 29.08 -19.39
N LEU A 183 1.79 29.76 -20.40
CA LEU A 183 3.20 30.16 -20.41
C LEU A 183 3.42 31.32 -19.43
N VAL A 184 4.33 31.14 -18.49
CA VAL A 184 4.70 32.14 -17.48
C VAL A 184 6.17 32.48 -17.62
N THR A 185 6.47 33.77 -17.70
CA THR A 185 7.83 34.30 -17.69
C THR A 185 8.06 35.10 -16.41
N ILE A 186 9.25 34.98 -15.83
CA ILE A 186 9.63 35.80 -14.67
C ILE A 186 10.02 37.19 -15.18
N ASP A 187 9.25 38.19 -14.79
CA ASP A 187 9.54 39.59 -15.09
C ASP A 187 10.34 40.26 -13.95
N SER A 188 9.89 40.06 -12.71
CA SER A 188 10.47 40.69 -11.53
C SER A 188 10.55 39.72 -10.34
N VAL A 189 11.63 39.82 -9.57
CA VAL A 189 11.80 39.09 -8.30
C VAL A 189 11.89 40.09 -7.16
N VAL A 190 10.95 40.03 -6.22
CA VAL A 190 10.92 40.91 -5.04
C VAL A 190 11.33 40.12 -3.81
N ILE A 191 12.49 40.43 -3.25
CA ILE A 191 12.95 39.85 -1.99
C ILE A 191 12.31 40.61 -0.83
N LYS A 192 11.66 39.88 0.09
CA LYS A 192 11.07 40.44 1.31
C LYS A 192 11.69 39.77 2.53
N GLY A 193 12.30 40.56 3.42
CA GLY A 193 12.93 40.13 4.67
C GLY A 193 14.35 40.66 4.82
N ASP A 194 14.73 41.03 6.05
CA ASP A 194 16.10 41.43 6.39
C ASP A 194 16.88 40.20 6.85
N SER A 195 17.96 39.87 6.14
CA SER A 195 18.94 38.89 6.61
C SER A 195 19.73 39.50 7.77
N LYS A 196 19.58 38.96 8.98
CA LYS A 196 20.51 39.21 10.09
C LYS A 196 21.54 38.08 10.17
#